data_AF-J9BHF0-F1
#
_entry.id   AF-J9BHF0-F1
#
_cell.length_a   1.000
_cell.length_b   1.000
_cell.length_c   1.000
_cell.angle_alpha   90.00
_cell.angle_beta   90.00
_cell.angle_gamma   90.00
#
_symmetry.space_group_name_H-M   'P 1'
#
loop_
_entity.id
_entity.type
_entity.pdbx_description
1 polymer ?
#
loop_
_entity_poly.entity_id
_entity_poly.type
_entity_poly.pdbx_seq_one_letter_code
_entity_poly.pdbx_strand_id
1 'polypeptide(L)'
;MPRSMLLILKTNDLLRSIEYRLGTQGRADTFVQMTRCCVRSIHQRSAEETNSLLIKVCVYVRMYIALFKITVFEYYLMFMNPFYAKPIE
;
A
#
# COMPACT_ATOMS: atom_id res chain seq x y z
N MET A 1 19.09 16.90 3.33
CA MET A 1 18.08 15.81 3.36
C MET A 1 18.45 14.81 4.45
N PRO A 2 17.51 14.38 5.31
CA PRO A 2 17.77 13.35 6.32
C PRO A 2 18.07 11.99 5.66
N ARG A 3 19.08 11.26 6.17
CA ARG A 3 19.57 10.00 5.57
C ARG A 3 18.49 8.93 5.42
N SER A 4 17.54 8.88 6.36
CA SER A 4 16.41 7.94 6.36
C SER A 4 15.48 8.14 5.17
N MET A 5 15.24 9.40 4.78
CA MET A 5 14.40 9.72 3.63
C MET A 5 15.08 9.36 2.31
N LEU A 6 16.41 9.50 2.23
CA LEU A 6 17.19 9.10 1.06
C LEU A 6 17.12 7.58 0.81
N LEU A 7 17.10 6.79 1.88
CA LEU A 7 16.99 5.33 1.82
C LEU A 7 15.60 4.89 1.32
N ILE A 8 14.54 5.55 1.78
CA ILE A 8 13.16 5.31 1.30
C ILE A 8 13.06 5.66 -0.19
N LEU A 9 13.67 6.76 -0.63
CA LEU A 9 13.68 7.11 -2.05
C LEU A 9 14.43 6.07 -2.88
N LYS A 10 15.60 5.63 -2.42
CA LYS A 10 16.44 4.64 -3.12
C LYS A 10 15.78 3.26 -3.20
N THR A 11 15.05 2.86 -2.16
CA THR A 11 14.28 1.60 -2.16
C THR A 11 13.09 1.66 -3.10
N ASN A 12 12.35 2.77 -3.14
CA ASN A 12 11.27 2.99 -4.13
C ASN A 12 11.79 2.98 -5.57
N ASP A 13 12.95 3.58 -5.82
CA ASP A 13 13.57 3.62 -7.15
C ASP A 13 14.06 2.22 -7.59
N LEU A 14 14.69 1.48 -6.67
CA LEU A 14 15.08 0.09 -6.89
C LEU A 14 13.87 -0.80 -7.22
N LEU A 15 12.77 -0.63 -6.47
CA LEU A 15 11.57 -1.44 -6.65
C LEU A 15 10.93 -1.18 -8.01
N ARG A 16 10.89 0.08 -8.46
CA ARG A 16 10.46 0.46 -9.81
C ARG A 16 11.38 -0.10 -10.90
N SER A 17 12.69 -0.14 -10.65
CA SER A 17 13.66 -0.76 -11.57
C SER A 17 13.44 -2.27 -11.70
N ILE A 18 13.11 -2.96 -10.61
CA ILE A 18 12.76 -4.39 -10.64
C ILE A 18 11.48 -4.63 -11.44
N GLU A 19 10.43 -3.82 -11.20
CA GLU A 19 9.17 -3.90 -11.96
C GLU A 19 9.38 -3.68 -13.46
N TYR A 20 10.27 -2.75 -13.81
CA TYR A 20 10.68 -2.51 -15.20
C TYR A 20 11.40 -3.73 -15.81
N ARG A 21 12.34 -4.34 -15.07
CA ARG A 21 13.08 -5.53 -15.53
C ARG A 21 12.20 -6.76 -15.68
N LEU A 22 11.20 -6.93 -14.81
CA LEU A 22 10.24 -8.03 -14.87
C LEU A 22 9.08 -7.81 -15.85
N GLY A 23 9.00 -6.64 -16.49
CA GLY A 23 7.88 -6.28 -17.36
C GLY A 23 6.56 -6.05 -16.61
N THR A 24 6.56 -6.06 -15.28
CA THR A 24 5.38 -5.89 -14.43
C THR A 24 5.05 -4.41 -14.16
N GLN A 25 5.65 -3.47 -14.90
CA GLN A 25 5.47 -2.02 -14.72
C GLN A 25 4.00 -1.56 -14.81
N GLY A 26 3.14 -2.34 -15.48
CA GLY A 26 1.70 -2.10 -15.54
C GLY A 26 0.95 -2.43 -14.25
N ARG A 27 1.53 -3.24 -13.33
CA ARG A 27 0.86 -3.69 -12.11
C ARG A 27 1.14 -2.72 -10.96
N ALA A 28 0.09 -2.09 -10.42
CA ALA A 28 0.17 -1.26 -9.21
C ALA A 28 0.21 -2.09 -7.91
N ASP A 29 0.32 -3.42 -8.00
CA ASP A 29 0.26 -4.37 -6.89
C ASP A 29 1.29 -4.05 -5.80
N THR A 30 2.55 -3.82 -6.19
CA THR A 30 3.62 -3.52 -5.23
C THR A 30 3.39 -2.18 -4.52
N PHE A 31 2.86 -1.18 -5.25
CA PHE A 31 2.49 0.11 -4.67
C PHE A 31 1.30 -0.01 -3.71
N VAL A 32 0.30 -0.83 -4.04
CA VAL A 32 -0.84 -1.13 -3.17
C VAL A 32 -0.38 -1.83 -1.89
N GLN A 33 0.50 -2.82 -2.01
CA GLN A 33 1.05 -3.54 -0.86
C GLN A 33 1.87 -2.62 0.05
N MET A 34 2.71 -1.75 -0.51
CA MET A 34 3.43 -0.71 0.24
C MET A 34 2.46 0.25 0.95
N THR A 35 1.40 0.69 0.27
CA THR A 35 0.38 1.57 0.83
C THR A 35 -0.35 0.90 2.00
N ARG A 36 -0.75 -0.38 1.85
CA ARG A 36 -1.39 -1.17 2.92
C ARG A 36 -0.48 -1.29 4.16
N CYS A 37 0.81 -1.53 3.96
CA CYS A 37 1.78 -1.61 5.06
C CYS A 37 1.96 -0.25 5.77
N CYS A 38 2.11 0.84 5.00
CA CYS A 38 2.20 2.20 5.55
C CYS A 38 0.96 2.57 6.39
N VAL A 39 -0.23 2.31 5.88
CA VAL A 39 -1.49 2.55 6.60
C VAL A 39 -1.50 1.77 7.91
N ARG A 40 -1.20 0.47 7.89
CA ARG A 40 -1.10 -0.35 9.11
C ARG A 40 -0.10 0.21 10.12
N SER A 41 1.08 0.60 9.67
CA SER A 41 2.15 1.14 10.53
C SER A 41 1.73 2.44 11.22
N ILE A 42 1.09 3.37 10.51
CA ILE A 42 0.59 4.63 11.07
C ILE A 42 -0.49 4.38 12.13
N HIS A 43 -1.41 3.46 11.85
CA HIS A 43 -2.48 3.11 12.79
C HIS A 43 -1.96 2.34 14.01
N GLN A 44 -0.97 1.47 13.85
CA GLN A 44 -0.29 0.79 14.94
C GLN A 44 0.42 1.81 15.85
N ARG A 45 1.15 2.76 15.27
CA ARG A 45 1.81 3.83 16.04
C ARG A 45 0.80 4.70 16.80
N SER A 46 -0.32 5.06 16.17
CA SER A 46 -1.39 5.81 16.83
C SER A 46 -2.06 5.00 17.96
N ALA A 47 -2.14 3.68 17.81
CA ALA A 47 -2.64 2.80 18.86
C ALA A 47 -1.66 2.72 20.04
N GLU A 48 -0.35 2.68 19.81
CA GLU A 48 0.66 2.66 20.88
C GLU A 48 0.66 3.96 21.71
N GLU A 49 0.43 5.13 21.08
CA GLU A 49 0.35 6.41 21.79
C GLU A 49 -0.96 6.62 22.57
N THR A 50 -2.01 5.83 22.31
CA THR A 50 -3.33 6.03 22.92
C THR A 50 -3.65 4.97 23.99
N ASN A 51 -3.99 5.41 25.21
CA ASN A 51 -4.35 4.52 26.32
C ASN A 51 -5.79 3.98 26.26
N SER A 52 -6.71 4.65 25.55
CA SER A 52 -8.12 4.26 25.48
C SER A 52 -8.41 3.24 24.37
N LEU A 53 -9.03 2.11 24.73
CA LEU A 53 -9.38 1.03 23.81
C LEU A 53 -10.42 1.46 22.74
N LEU A 54 -11.36 2.35 23.07
CA LEU A 54 -12.36 2.82 22.11
C LEU A 54 -11.74 3.64 20.96
N ILE A 55 -10.74 4.46 21.27
CA ILE A 55 -10.03 5.25 20.26
C ILE A 55 -9.18 4.31 19.41
N LYS A 56 -8.53 3.30 20.00
CA LYS A 56 -7.86 2.23 19.24
C LYS A 56 -8.82 1.57 18.24
N VAL A 57 -10.00 1.14 18.69
CA VAL A 57 -10.99 0.51 17.81
C VAL A 57 -11.42 1.45 16.69
N CYS A 58 -11.69 2.72 16.97
CA CYS A 58 -12.05 3.71 15.94
C CYS A 58 -10.91 3.92 14.91
N VAL A 59 -9.67 3.97 15.38
CA VAL A 59 -8.46 4.05 14.54
C VAL A 59 -8.34 2.80 13.65
N TYR A 60 -8.59 1.61 14.19
CA TYR A 60 -8.63 0.36 13.41
C TYR A 60 -9.78 0.33 12.39
N VAL A 61 -10.97 0.80 12.74
CA VAL A 61 -12.10 0.89 11.80
C VAL A 61 -11.74 1.81 10.63
N ARG A 62 -11.15 2.97 10.89
CA ARG A 62 -10.67 3.87 9.82
C ARG A 62 -9.59 3.21 8.95
N MET A 63 -8.69 2.45 9.56
CA MET A 63 -7.69 1.64 8.84
C MET A 63 -8.36 0.66 7.89
N TYR A 64 -9.32 -0.13 8.38
CA TYR A 64 -10.03 -1.11 7.58
C TYR A 64 -10.87 -0.48 6.47
N ILE A 65 -11.51 0.67 6.72
CA ILE A 65 -12.24 1.41 5.67
C ILE A 65 -11.27 1.86 4.57
N ALA A 66 -10.09 2.39 4.91
CA ALA A 66 -9.09 2.79 3.92
C ALA A 66 -8.59 1.58 3.10
N LEU A 67 -8.27 0.47 3.77
CA LEU A 67 -7.90 -0.79 3.10
C LEU A 67 -9.03 -1.32 2.21
N PHE A 68 -10.28 -1.23 2.66
CA PHE A 68 -11.44 -1.66 1.90
C PHE A 68 -11.62 -0.81 0.64
N LYS A 69 -11.49 0.53 0.73
CA LYS A 69 -11.55 1.42 -0.44
C LYS A 69 -10.48 1.08 -1.48
N ILE A 70 -9.25 0.80 -1.04
CA ILE A 70 -8.16 0.38 -1.94
C ILE A 70 -8.49 -0.95 -2.62
N THR A 71 -9.03 -1.91 -1.86
CA THR A 71 -9.39 -3.24 -2.38
C THR A 71 -10.57 -3.18 -3.35
N VAL A 72 -11.59 -2.38 -3.06
CA VAL A 72 -12.72 -2.13 -3.97
C VAL A 72 -12.25 -1.45 -5.24
N PHE A 73 -11.33 -0.49 -5.15
CA PHE A 73 -10.77 0.19 -6.31
C PHE A 73 -9.95 -0.77 -7.20
N GLU A 74 -9.12 -1.62 -6.59
CA GLU A 74 -8.38 -2.68 -7.28
C GLU A 74 -9.33 -3.66 -7.98
N TYR A 75 -10.39 -4.09 -7.29
CA TYR A 75 -11.40 -4.99 -7.83
C TYR A 75 -12.20 -4.34 -8.97
N TYR A 76 -12.53 -3.06 -8.85
CA TYR A 76 -13.18 -2.28 -9.90
C TYR A 76 -12.31 -2.15 -11.15
N LEU A 77 -11.01 -1.85 -10.97
CA LEU A 77 -10.04 -1.80 -12.06
C LEU A 77 -9.88 -3.16 -12.75
N MET A 78 -9.85 -4.25 -11.98
CA MET A 78 -9.80 -5.62 -12.50
C MET A 78 -11.06 -5.96 -13.32
N PHE A 79 -12.24 -5.57 -12.85
CA PHE A 79 -13.51 -5.79 -13.56
C PHE A 79 -13.61 -4.96 -14.84
N MET A 80 -13.17 -3.70 -14.81
CA MET A 80 -13.29 -2.79 -15.95
C MET A 80 -12.18 -3.02 -16.99
N ASN A 81 -10.98 -3.44 -16.57
CA ASN A 81 -9.85 -3.75 -17.44
C ASN A 81 -9.33 -5.18 -17.19
N PRO A 82 -9.92 -6.21 -17.82
CA PRO A 82 -9.42 -7.59 -17.69
C PRO A 82 -7.99 -7.77 -18.23
N PHE A 83 -7.51 -6.84 -19.08
CA PHE A 83 -6.13 -6.80 -19.56
C PHE A 83 -5.10 -6.35 -18.52
N TYR A 84 -5.53 -5.70 -17.42
CA TYR A 84 -4.65 -5.28 -16.32
C TYR A 84 -4.22 -6.47 -15.43
N ALA A 85 -5.00 -7.54 -15.43
CA ALA A 85 -4.79 -8.72 -14.60
C ALA A 85 -4.05 -9.86 -15.32
N LYS A 86 -3.75 -9.74 -16.61
CA LYS A 86 -3.04 -10.81 -17.33
C LYS A 86 -1.58 -10.91 -16.83
N PRO A 87 -1.16 -12.05 -16.24
CA PRO A 87 0.27 -12.33 -16.11
C PRO A 87 0.87 -12.40 -17.52
N ILE A 88 2.06 -11.83 -17.67
CA ILE A 88 2.90 -12.05 -18.84
C ILE A 88 3.34 -13.51 -18.76
N GLU A 89 2.91 -14.32 -19.72
CA GLU A 89 3.51 -15.63 -20.01
C GLU A 89 4.97 -15.46 -20.46
#